data_AF-A0A846TCH6-F1
#
_entry.id   AF-A0A846TCH6-F1
#
_cell.length_a   1.000
_cell.length_b   1.000
_cell.length_c   1.000
_cell.angle_alpha   90.00
_cell.angle_beta   90.00
_cell.angle_gamma   90.00
#
_symmetry.space_group_name_H-M   'P 1'
#
loop_
_entity.id
_entity.type
_entity.pdbx_description
1 polymer ?
#
loop_
_entity_poly.entity_id
_entity_poly.type
_entity_poly.pdbx_seq_one_letter_code
_entity_poly.pdbx_strand_id
1 'polypeptide(L)'
;MSDLLFQGIAMTALLIANAMLFGLGFIVARLNSAAPDAEEDNPAGFSSLRQDLKGVTLSLAALGERLAKLELQIGQLRESADKQGSGLGRDSDQRSFKIATKLALQGANVDEIVELCGLARGEAELIRMLHANNQVNSGGLPNDDRPSQRH
;
A
#
# COMPACT_ATOMS: atom_id res chain seq x y z
N MET A 1 -51.30 -40.09 39.87
CA MET A 1 -50.72 -39.18 40.88
C MET A 1 -49.44 -38.51 40.38
N SER A 2 -48.57 -39.21 39.63
CA SER A 2 -47.37 -38.65 38.98
C SER A 2 -47.64 -37.52 37.99
N ASP A 3 -48.70 -37.60 37.19
CA ASP A 3 -49.00 -36.58 36.16
C ASP A 3 -49.41 -35.23 36.76
N LEU A 4 -50.12 -35.25 37.91
CA LEU A 4 -50.51 -34.04 38.64
C LEU A 4 -49.29 -33.36 39.30
N LEU A 5 -48.34 -34.15 39.79
CA LEU A 5 -47.08 -33.63 40.34
C LEU A 5 -46.22 -33.00 39.24
N PHE A 6 -46.13 -33.66 38.08
CA PHE A 6 -45.39 -33.13 36.93
C PHE A 6 -45.99 -31.82 36.41
N GLN A 7 -47.31 -31.76 36.28
CA GLN A 7 -48.01 -30.55 35.84
C GLN A 7 -47.88 -29.40 36.85
N GLY A 8 -47.88 -29.69 38.15
CA GLY A 8 -47.60 -28.71 39.19
C GLY A 8 -46.18 -28.15 39.13
N ILE A 9 -45.18 -29.02 38.95
CA ILE A 9 -43.77 -28.60 38.80
C ILE A 9 -43.60 -27.74 37.55
N ALA A 10 -44.23 -28.10 36.43
CA ALA A 10 -44.17 -27.32 35.20
C ALA A 10 -44.76 -25.90 35.36
N MET A 11 -45.91 -25.78 36.03
CA MET A 11 -46.54 -24.46 36.28
C MET A 11 -45.72 -23.58 37.23
N THR A 12 -45.16 -24.18 38.28
CA THR A 12 -44.30 -23.44 39.22
C THR A 12 -43.00 -22.97 38.57
N ALA A 13 -42.36 -23.82 37.77
CA ALA A 13 -41.16 -23.46 37.01
C ALA A 13 -41.45 -22.32 36.01
N LEU A 14 -42.59 -22.37 35.30
CA LEU A 14 -43.00 -21.32 34.37
C LEU A 14 -43.24 -19.98 35.08
N LEU A 15 -43.85 -20.00 36.27
CA LEU A 15 -44.09 -18.80 37.06
C LEU A 15 -42.77 -18.19 37.58
N ILE A 16 -41.84 -19.02 38.05
CA ILE A 16 -40.53 -18.56 38.52
C ILE A 16 -39.72 -17.96 37.36
N ALA A 17 -39.71 -18.60 36.19
CA ALA A 17 -38.99 -18.10 35.02
C ALA A 17 -39.54 -16.75 34.56
N ASN A 18 -40.86 -16.58 34.52
CA ASN A 18 -41.48 -15.29 34.20
C ASN A 18 -41.15 -14.24 35.26
N ALA A 19 -41.29 -14.55 36.55
CA ALA A 19 -40.93 -13.63 37.63
C ALA A 19 -39.45 -13.21 37.58
N MET A 20 -38.56 -14.12 37.21
CA MET A 20 -37.14 -13.84 37.01
C MET A 20 -36.91 -12.96 35.79
N LEU A 21 -37.64 -13.15 34.69
CA LEU A 21 -37.58 -12.31 33.49
C LEU A 21 -38.08 -10.89 33.78
N PHE A 22 -39.21 -10.75 34.47
CA PHE A 22 -39.75 -9.47 34.92
C PHE A 22 -38.82 -8.81 35.94
N GLY A 23 -38.25 -9.56 36.87
CA GLY A 23 -37.28 -9.07 37.84
C GLY A 23 -36.00 -8.59 37.18
N LEU A 24 -35.43 -9.35 36.24
CA LEU A 24 -34.24 -8.95 35.48
C LEU A 24 -34.54 -7.74 34.61
N GLY A 25 -35.67 -7.72 33.92
CA GLY A 25 -36.14 -6.57 33.14
C GLY A 25 -36.34 -5.34 34.01
N PHE A 26 -36.91 -5.50 35.21
CA PHE A 26 -37.11 -4.42 36.18
C PHE A 26 -35.79 -3.95 36.79
N ILE A 27 -34.82 -4.85 37.02
CA ILE A 27 -33.48 -4.50 37.51
C ILE A 27 -32.70 -3.78 36.42
N VAL A 28 -32.71 -4.26 35.17
CA VAL A 28 -32.08 -3.57 34.03
C VAL A 28 -32.75 -2.22 33.79
N ALA A 29 -34.09 -2.16 33.83
CA ALA A 29 -34.83 -0.92 33.79
C ALA A 29 -34.47 -0.02 34.98
N ARG A 30 -34.32 -0.54 36.19
CA ARG A 30 -33.90 0.24 37.37
C ARG A 30 -32.44 0.68 37.30
N LEU A 31 -31.52 -0.07 36.71
CA LEU A 31 -30.14 0.36 36.53
C LEU A 31 -30.05 1.43 35.44
N ASN A 32 -30.89 1.33 34.40
CA ASN A 32 -30.96 2.30 33.32
C ASN A 32 -31.79 3.55 33.69
N SER A 33 -32.79 3.39 34.56
CA SER A 33 -33.69 4.44 35.10
C SER A 33 -33.27 4.90 36.52
N ALA A 34 -32.16 4.38 37.06
CA ALA A 34 -31.44 5.02 38.17
C ALA A 34 -30.64 6.24 37.70
N ALA A 35 -30.72 6.59 36.41
CA ALA A 35 -30.76 7.99 35.99
C ALA A 35 -32.18 8.49 36.32
N PRO A 36 -32.37 9.09 37.51
CA PRO A 36 -33.70 9.30 38.07
C PRO A 36 -34.47 10.28 37.19
N ASP A 37 -35.79 10.19 37.27
CA ASP A 37 -36.67 11.34 37.10
C ASP A 37 -36.31 12.40 38.16
N ALA A 38 -35.20 13.11 37.93
CA ALA A 38 -35.21 14.54 38.11
C ALA A 38 -35.90 15.07 36.86
N GLU A 39 -37.22 15.08 36.89
CA GLU A 39 -38.08 15.82 35.96
C GLU A 39 -37.90 17.33 36.22
N GLU A 40 -36.67 17.80 36.05
CA GLU A 40 -36.36 19.15 35.63
C GLU A 40 -35.63 18.97 34.32
N ASP A 41 -36.31 19.34 33.23
CA ASP A 41 -35.74 19.90 32.01
C ASP A 41 -34.21 19.76 31.98
N ASN A 42 -33.68 18.68 31.39
CA ASN A 42 -32.24 18.46 31.26
C ASN A 42 -31.80 18.79 29.82
N PRO A 43 -31.88 20.06 29.37
CA PRO A 43 -31.34 20.47 28.09
C PRO A 43 -29.82 20.28 28.07
N ALA A 44 -29.15 20.10 29.21
CA ALA A 44 -27.70 19.90 29.31
C ALA A 44 -27.25 18.54 28.73
N GLY A 45 -28.02 17.46 28.91
CA GLY A 45 -27.70 16.15 28.33
C GLY A 45 -27.86 16.11 26.80
N PHE A 46 -28.95 16.67 26.29
CA PHE A 46 -29.19 16.71 24.84
C PHE A 46 -28.31 17.74 24.13
N SER A 47 -27.99 18.86 24.78
CA SER A 47 -27.07 19.87 24.25
C SER A 47 -25.62 19.38 24.25
N SER A 48 -25.17 18.65 25.27
CA SER A 48 -23.82 18.05 25.30
C SER A 48 -23.65 16.98 24.22
N LEU A 49 -24.63 16.09 24.02
CA LEU A 49 -24.64 15.14 22.89
C LEU A 49 -24.62 15.84 21.51
N ARG A 50 -25.38 16.95 21.36
CA ARG A 50 -25.32 17.75 20.12
C ARG A 50 -23.99 18.48 19.95
N GLN A 51 -23.37 18.90 21.05
CA GLN A 51 -22.06 19.56 21.03
C GLN A 51 -20.96 18.57 20.66
N ASP A 52 -21.01 17.35 21.18
CA ASP A 52 -20.10 16.26 20.80
C ASP A 52 -20.28 15.87 19.34
N LEU A 53 -21.53 15.74 18.85
CA LEU A 53 -21.79 15.50 17.42
C LEU A 53 -21.25 16.62 16.53
N LYS A 54 -21.42 17.89 16.92
CA LYS A 54 -20.83 19.03 16.21
C LYS A 54 -19.31 18.98 16.25
N GLY A 55 -18.71 18.64 17.39
CA GLY A 55 -17.27 18.48 17.55
C GLY A 55 -16.71 17.37 16.66
N VAL A 56 -17.36 16.21 16.64
CA VAL A 56 -17.02 15.08 15.77
C VAL A 56 -17.18 15.45 14.30
N THR A 57 -18.24 16.16 13.93
CA THR A 57 -18.45 16.60 12.53
C THR A 57 -17.38 17.60 12.08
N LEU A 58 -17.01 18.56 12.93
CA LEU A 58 -15.93 19.50 12.67
C LEU A 58 -14.57 18.79 12.57
N SER A 59 -14.32 17.83 13.46
CA SER A 59 -13.12 17.00 13.40
C SER A 59 -13.05 16.16 12.12
N LEU A 60 -14.19 15.60 11.69
CA LEU A 60 -14.28 14.81 10.46
C LEU A 60 -14.05 15.69 9.21
N ALA A 61 -14.61 16.91 9.20
CA ALA A 61 -14.37 17.88 8.13
C ALA A 61 -12.89 18.28 8.05
N ALA A 62 -12.24 18.55 9.20
CA ALA A 62 -10.82 18.88 9.25
C ALA A 62 -9.93 17.71 8.79
N LEU A 63 -10.31 16.47 9.12
CA LEU A 63 -9.63 15.27 8.63
C LEU A 63 -9.83 15.08 7.11
N GLY A 64 -11.02 15.35 6.60
CA GLY A 64 -11.32 15.33 5.15
C GLY A 64 -10.47 16.31 4.37
N GLU A 65 -10.30 17.54 4.86
CA GLU A 65 -9.46 18.56 4.22
C GLU A 65 -7.97 18.15 4.22
N ARG A 66 -7.50 17.56 5.33
CA ARG A 66 -6.14 17.03 5.40
C ARG A 66 -5.92 15.87 4.43
N LEU A 67 -6.88 14.95 4.33
CA LEU A 67 -6.84 13.84 3.36
C LEU A 67 -6.82 14.35 1.92
N ALA A 68 -7.68 15.30 1.55
CA ALA A 68 -7.69 15.89 0.22
C ALA A 68 -6.35 16.57 -0.13
N LYS A 69 -5.72 17.24 0.86
CA LYS A 69 -4.39 17.85 0.68
C LYS A 69 -3.29 16.80 0.50
N LEU A 70 -3.36 15.69 1.24
CA LEU A 70 -2.46 14.53 1.09
C LEU A 70 -2.62 13.88 -0.28
N GLU A 71 -3.85 13.68 -0.75
CA GLU A 71 -4.14 13.14 -2.08
C GLU A 71 -3.59 14.04 -3.20
N LEU A 72 -3.77 15.37 -3.07
CA LEU A 72 -3.19 16.34 -4.01
C LEU A 72 -1.66 16.29 -4.02
N GLN A 73 -1.03 16.19 -2.84
CA GLN A 73 0.43 16.05 -2.76
C GLN A 73 0.89 14.74 -3.41
N ILE A 74 0.24 13.62 -3.12
CA ILE A 74 0.56 12.33 -3.74
C ILE A 74 0.38 12.39 -5.26
N GLY A 75 -0.68 13.04 -5.75
CA GLY A 75 -0.92 13.28 -7.17
C GLY A 75 0.20 14.11 -7.81
N GLN A 76 0.60 15.21 -7.17
CA GLN A 76 1.69 16.07 -7.63
C GLN A 76 3.06 15.36 -7.60
N LEU A 77 3.33 14.56 -6.57
CA LEU A 77 4.53 13.74 -6.49
C LEU A 77 4.53 12.67 -7.59
N ARG A 78 3.38 12.06 -7.88
CA ARG A 78 3.25 11.07 -8.96
C ARG A 78 3.41 11.69 -10.33
N GLU A 79 2.84 12.88 -10.58
CA GLU A 79 3.05 13.63 -11.83
C GLU A 79 4.51 14.10 -11.96
N SER A 80 5.13 14.51 -10.85
CA SER A 80 6.55 14.88 -10.82
C SER A 80 7.46 13.68 -11.03
N ALA A 81 7.14 12.52 -10.48
CA ALA A 81 7.85 11.27 -10.68
C ALA A 81 7.68 10.74 -12.11
N ASP A 82 6.51 10.90 -12.71
CA ASP A 82 6.25 10.56 -14.11
C ASP A 82 7.08 11.46 -15.05
N LYS A 83 7.15 12.78 -14.75
CA LYS A 83 8.00 13.74 -15.49
C LYS A 83 9.49 13.51 -15.26
N GLN A 84 9.94 13.21 -14.03
CA GLN A 84 11.35 12.96 -13.71
C GLN A 84 11.84 11.59 -14.19
N GLY A 85 11.00 10.56 -14.06
CA GLY A 85 11.25 9.20 -14.54
C GLY A 85 11.28 9.11 -16.07
N SER A 86 10.54 9.99 -16.76
CA SER A 86 10.53 10.02 -18.24
C SER A 86 11.64 10.86 -18.86
N GLY A 87 12.16 11.89 -18.17
CA GLY A 87 13.03 12.90 -18.81
C GLY A 87 14.45 13.08 -18.24
N LEU A 88 14.66 12.98 -16.91
CA LEU A 88 15.93 13.43 -16.31
C LEU A 88 16.88 12.28 -15.97
N GLY A 89 16.38 11.18 -15.41
CA GLY A 89 17.18 9.97 -15.20
C GLY A 89 17.46 9.23 -16.51
N ARG A 90 16.41 9.06 -17.33
CA ARG A 90 16.48 8.25 -18.56
C ARG A 90 17.40 8.80 -19.65
N ASP A 91 17.59 10.12 -19.72
CA ASP A 91 18.51 10.74 -20.69
C ASP A 91 19.97 10.73 -20.22
N SER A 92 20.19 10.91 -18.91
CA SER A 92 21.49 10.71 -18.24
C SER A 92 21.97 9.27 -18.47
N ASP A 93 21.11 8.30 -18.12
CA ASP A 93 21.44 6.89 -18.17
C ASP A 93 21.62 6.40 -19.61
N GLN A 94 20.84 6.92 -20.57
CA GLN A 94 21.04 6.64 -22.00
C GLN A 94 22.35 7.19 -22.55
N ARG A 95 22.80 8.37 -22.10
CA ARG A 95 24.10 8.93 -22.53
C ARG A 95 25.25 8.12 -21.95
N SER A 96 25.18 7.77 -20.66
CA SER A 96 26.16 6.90 -20.00
C SER A 96 26.20 5.52 -20.65
N PHE A 97 25.06 4.94 -21.01
CA PHE A 97 24.97 3.66 -21.71
C PHE A 97 25.61 3.70 -23.11
N LYS A 98 25.40 4.79 -23.88
CA LYS A 98 26.03 4.99 -25.20
C LYS A 98 27.55 5.11 -25.11
N ILE A 99 28.06 5.79 -24.08
CA ILE A 99 29.50 5.93 -23.83
C ILE A 99 30.09 4.58 -23.39
N ALA A 100 29.45 3.90 -22.45
CA ALA A 100 29.82 2.55 -22.00
C ALA A 100 29.89 1.53 -23.15
N THR A 101 28.92 1.59 -24.07
CA THR A 101 28.89 0.75 -25.28
C THR A 101 30.11 1.01 -26.18
N LYS A 102 30.48 2.28 -26.38
CA LYS A 102 31.68 2.63 -27.16
C LYS A 102 32.98 2.20 -26.47
N LEU A 103 33.05 2.33 -25.15
CA LEU A 103 34.20 1.90 -24.36
C LEU A 103 34.36 0.37 -24.40
N ALA A 104 33.25 -0.37 -24.27
CA ALA A 104 33.23 -1.82 -24.40
C ALA A 104 33.64 -2.29 -25.80
N LEU A 105 33.24 -1.57 -26.87
CA LEU A 105 33.71 -1.83 -28.24
C LEU A 105 35.21 -1.60 -28.41
N GLN A 106 35.80 -0.69 -27.64
CA GLN A 106 37.25 -0.46 -27.61
C GLN A 106 38.02 -1.47 -26.74
N GLY A 107 37.32 -2.42 -26.09
CA GLY A 107 37.91 -3.46 -25.27
C GLY A 107 38.14 -3.08 -23.80
N ALA A 108 37.49 -2.03 -23.30
CA ALA A 108 37.61 -1.63 -21.90
C ALA A 108 37.11 -2.71 -20.93
N ASN A 109 37.74 -2.80 -19.76
CA ASN A 109 37.37 -3.77 -18.73
C ASN A 109 36.04 -3.36 -18.03
N VAL A 110 35.34 -4.34 -17.45
CA VAL A 110 34.06 -4.13 -16.75
C VAL A 110 34.22 -3.12 -15.61
N ASP A 111 35.33 -3.18 -14.87
CA ASP A 111 35.61 -2.25 -13.77
C ASP A 111 35.79 -0.81 -14.27
N GLU A 112 36.42 -0.61 -15.43
CA GLU A 112 36.61 0.72 -16.04
C GLU A 112 35.27 1.31 -16.54
N ILE A 113 34.38 0.46 -17.07
CA ILE A 113 33.05 0.90 -17.53
C ILE A 113 32.18 1.33 -16.34
N VAL A 114 32.26 0.60 -15.21
CA VAL A 114 31.54 0.95 -13.97
C VAL A 114 32.07 2.27 -13.40
N GLU A 115 33.40 2.43 -13.33
CA GLU A 115 34.03 3.64 -12.78
C GLU A 115 33.78 4.88 -13.65
N LEU A 116 33.89 4.75 -14.97
CA LEU A 116 33.86 5.91 -15.88
C LEU A 116 32.43 6.31 -16.29
N CYS A 117 31.51 5.35 -16.37
CA CYS A 117 30.15 5.58 -16.84
C CYS A 117 29.10 5.50 -15.72
N GLY A 118 29.48 5.09 -14.51
CA GLY A 118 28.59 5.02 -13.34
C GLY A 118 27.49 3.95 -13.46
N LEU A 119 27.67 2.93 -14.31
CA LEU A 119 26.70 1.85 -14.47
C LEU A 119 26.80 0.82 -13.35
N ALA A 120 25.69 0.11 -13.09
CA ALA A 120 25.73 -1.05 -12.22
C ALA A 120 26.60 -2.16 -12.83
N ARG A 121 27.33 -2.90 -12.00
CA ARG A 121 28.26 -3.95 -12.45
C ARG A 121 27.62 -4.99 -13.37
N GLY A 122 26.36 -5.34 -13.12
CA GLY A 122 25.59 -6.26 -13.97
C GLY A 122 25.27 -5.70 -15.36
N GLU A 123 25.08 -4.38 -15.50
CA GLU A 123 24.82 -3.75 -16.80
C GLU A 123 26.10 -3.68 -17.65
N ALA A 124 27.24 -3.37 -17.03
CA ALA A 124 28.55 -3.35 -17.69
C ALA A 124 28.96 -4.75 -18.20
N GLU A 125 28.70 -5.80 -17.41
CA GLU A 125 28.96 -7.18 -17.81
C GLU A 125 28.09 -7.62 -18.99
N LEU A 126 26.81 -7.21 -19.00
CA LEU A 126 25.87 -7.49 -20.08
C LEU A 126 26.30 -6.82 -21.40
N ILE A 127 26.72 -5.55 -21.37
CA ILE A 127 27.23 -4.83 -22.55
C ILE A 127 28.45 -5.56 -23.12
N ARG A 128 29.40 -5.95 -22.27
CA ARG A 128 30.59 -6.68 -22.71
C ARG A 128 30.23 -8.02 -23.34
N MET A 129 29.31 -8.78 -22.74
CA MET A 129 28.90 -10.09 -23.26
C MET A 129 28.17 -9.98 -24.60
N LEU A 130 27.25 -9.02 -24.73
CA LEU A 130 26.51 -8.77 -25.97
C LEU A 130 27.46 -8.39 -27.12
N HIS A 131 28.46 -7.55 -26.85
CA HIS A 131 29.41 -7.10 -27.85
C HIS A 131 30.55 -8.07 -28.13
N ALA A 132 30.99 -8.87 -27.16
CA ALA A 132 31.92 -9.97 -27.40
C ALA A 132 31.30 -10.99 -28.37
N ASN A 133 30.01 -11.30 -28.23
CA ASN A 133 29.30 -12.20 -29.14
C ASN A 133 29.14 -11.62 -30.56
N ASN A 134 28.97 -10.30 -30.69
CA ASN A 134 28.80 -9.62 -31.99
C ASN A 134 30.15 -9.39 -32.73
N GLN A 135 31.25 -9.16 -31.99
CA GLN A 135 32.60 -9.09 -32.56
C GLN A 135 33.07 -10.46 -33.08
N VAL A 136 32.75 -11.55 -32.37
CA VAL A 136 33.04 -12.92 -32.83
C VAL A 136 32.31 -13.25 -34.13
N ASN A 137 31.10 -12.71 -34.34
CA ASN A 137 30.36 -12.87 -35.61
C ASN A 137 30.92 -12.01 -36.77
N SER A 138 31.70 -10.97 -36.47
CA SER A 138 32.30 -10.07 -37.48
C SER A 138 33.77 -10.40 -37.80
N GLY A 139 34.37 -11.35 -37.09
CA GLY A 139 35.77 -11.79 -37.28
C GLY A 139 35.96 -13.07 -38.10
N GLY A 140 34.90 -13.61 -38.70
CA GLY A 140 34.93 -14.89 -39.44
C GLY A 140 34.95 -14.74 -40.96
N LEU A 141 35.97 -14.11 -41.54
CA LEU A 141 36.32 -14.28 -42.95
C LEU A 141 37.72 -14.90 -43.00
N PRO A 142 37.85 -16.20 -43.32
CA PRO A 142 39.14 -16.80 -43.62
C PRO A 142 39.67 -16.18 -44.92
N ASN A 143 40.87 -15.62 -44.87
CA ASN A 143 41.69 -15.35 -46.04
C ASN A 143 41.90 -16.69 -46.78
N ASP A 144 41.17 -16.90 -47.89
CA ASP A 144 41.46 -17.95 -48.84
C ASP A 144 42.62 -17.47 -49.73
N ASP A 145 43.83 -17.89 -49.37
CA ASP A 145 45.06 -17.71 -50.13
C ASP A 145 44.92 -18.31 -51.54
N ARG A 146 44.76 -17.46 -52.56
CA ARG A 146 45.04 -17.84 -53.96
C ARG A 146 46.50 -17.50 -54.30
N PRO A 147 47.37 -18.48 -54.57
CA PRO A 147 48.67 -18.18 -55.15
C PRO A 147 48.49 -17.81 -56.63
N SER A 148 48.84 -16.57 -56.96
CA SER A 148 49.11 -16.15 -58.34
C SER A 148 50.36 -16.86 -58.84
N GLN A 149 50.20 -17.85 -59.71
CA GLN A 149 51.29 -18.39 -60.51
C GLN A 149 51.52 -17.45 -61.70
N ARG A 150 52.67 -16.77 -61.68
CA ARG A 150 53.29 -16.12 -62.85
C ARG A 150 53.98 -17.20 -63.69
N HIS A 151 53.63 -17.34 -64.96
CA HIS A 151 54.55 -17.25 -66.10
C HIS A 151 53.78 -17.25 -67.42
#